data_AF-A0A941VMZ7-F1
#
_entry.id   AF-A0A941VMZ7-F1
#
_cell.length_a   1.000
_cell.length_b   1.000
_cell.length_c   1.000
_cell.angle_alpha   90.00
_cell.angle_beta   90.00
_cell.angle_gamma   90.00
#
_symmetry.space_group_name_H-M   'P 1'
#
loop_
_entity.id
_entity.type
_entity.pdbx_description
1 polymer ?
#
loop_
_entity_poly.entity_id
_entity_poly.type
_entity_poly.pdbx_seq_one_letter_code
_entity_poly.pdbx_strand_id
1 'polypeptide(L)'
;LDKINCPKTYRDNKAGTFEGDAEARFGDIGAYAREFKADGAILYVYKFCDPFGFEVPARKAYYESIKVPLLHIEDLYSAGTIGQLKTRIQAFLEMIG
;
A
#
# COMPACT_ATOMS: atom_id res chain seq x y z
N LEU A 1 9.01 -20.71 -5.38
CA LEU A 1 8.72 -19.41 -4.72
C LEU A 1 8.79 -18.24 -5.71
N ASP A 2 9.43 -18.41 -6.87
CA ASP A 2 9.66 -17.36 -7.88
C ASP A 2 8.40 -16.72 -8.49
N LYS A 3 7.25 -17.39 -8.36
CA LYS A 3 5.95 -16.89 -8.84
C LYS A 3 5.25 -15.95 -7.86
N ILE A 4 5.72 -15.88 -6.61
CA ILE A 4 5.12 -15.04 -5.56
C ILE A 4 5.95 -13.78 -5.42
N ASN A 5 5.31 -12.62 -5.52
CA ASN A 5 5.96 -11.35 -5.24
C ASN A 5 6.11 -11.15 -3.73
N CYS A 6 7.17 -11.74 -3.15
CA CYS A 6 7.47 -11.57 -1.74
C CYS A 6 8.07 -10.17 -1.50
N PRO A 7 7.51 -9.35 -0.59
CA PRO A 7 8.04 -8.03 -0.26
C PRO A 7 9.48 -8.05 0.29
N LYS A 8 9.95 -9.21 0.77
CA LYS A 8 11.32 -9.40 1.27
C LYS A 8 12.32 -9.81 0.19
N THR A 9 11.87 -10.02 -1.05
CA THR A 9 12.73 -10.41 -2.16
C THR A 9 13.16 -9.17 -2.93
N TYR A 10 14.46 -8.91 -2.94
CA TYR A 10 15.03 -7.88 -3.80
C TYR A 10 14.79 -8.21 -5.28
N ARG A 11 14.43 -7.19 -6.05
CA ARG A 11 14.22 -7.29 -7.50
C ARG A 11 15.01 -6.17 -8.17
N ASP A 12 15.80 -6.53 -9.16
CA ASP A 12 16.57 -5.54 -9.93
C ASP A 12 15.63 -4.59 -10.68
N ASN A 13 15.88 -3.29 -10.56
CA ASN A 13 15.24 -2.27 -11.40
C ASN A 13 15.85 -2.31 -12.81
N LYS A 14 15.29 -3.17 -13.67
CA LYS A 14 15.72 -3.31 -15.06
C LYS A 14 15.35 -2.11 -15.95
N ALA A 15 14.35 -1.33 -15.55
CA ALA A 15 13.88 -0.18 -16.31
C ALA A 15 14.74 1.08 -16.08
N GLY A 16 15.44 1.15 -14.95
CA GLY A 16 16.23 2.32 -14.56
C GLY A 16 15.39 3.55 -14.20
N THR A 17 14.05 3.45 -14.19
CA THR A 17 13.13 4.51 -13.80
C THR A 17 12.47 4.19 -12.46
N PHE A 18 11.90 5.21 -11.81
CA PHE A 18 11.18 5.03 -10.56
C PHE A 18 9.89 4.22 -10.76
N GLU A 19 9.18 4.48 -11.86
CA GLU A 19 7.93 3.78 -12.21
C GLU A 19 8.18 2.29 -12.47
N GLY A 20 9.30 1.97 -13.13
CA GLY A 20 9.69 0.58 -13.37
C GLY A 20 10.13 -0.16 -12.12
N ASP A 21 10.79 0.53 -11.17
CA ASP A 21 11.09 -0.03 -9.84
C ASP A 21 9.79 -0.30 -9.07
N ALA A 22 8.87 0.67 -9.05
CA ALA A 22 7.59 0.56 -8.37
C ALA A 22 6.75 -0.59 -8.94
N GLU A 23 6.69 -0.75 -10.26
CA GLU A 23 6.01 -1.89 -10.90
C GLU A 23 6.68 -3.23 -10.55
N ALA A 24 8.02 -3.30 -10.57
CA ALA A 24 8.73 -4.52 -10.22
C ALA A 24 8.48 -4.95 -8.76
N ARG A 25 8.32 -3.98 -7.85
CA ARG A 25 8.14 -4.22 -6.41
C ARG A 25 6.70 -4.41 -5.99
N PHE A 26 5.76 -3.67 -6.59
CA PHE A 26 4.36 -3.57 -6.14
C PHE A 26 3.34 -4.04 -7.20
N GLY A 27 3.79 -4.54 -8.35
CA GLY A 27 2.95 -4.98 -9.47
C GLY A 27 1.83 -5.96 -9.07
N ASP A 28 2.11 -6.84 -8.12
CA ASP A 28 1.15 -7.81 -7.57
C ASP A 28 -0.04 -7.13 -6.87
N ILE A 29 0.21 -6.06 -6.12
CA ILE A 29 -0.85 -5.27 -5.48
C ILE A 29 -1.79 -4.67 -6.53
N GLY A 30 -1.23 -4.17 -7.63
CA GLY A 30 -2.02 -3.65 -8.75
C GLY A 30 -2.82 -4.75 -9.45
N ALA A 31 -2.24 -5.95 -9.58
CA ALA A 31 -2.95 -7.12 -10.10
C ALA A 31 -4.12 -7.51 -9.20
N TYR A 32 -3.91 -7.59 -7.87
CA TYR A 32 -4.95 -7.91 -6.91
C TYR A 32 -6.06 -6.84 -6.84
N ALA A 33 -5.70 -5.56 -6.89
CA ALA A 33 -6.69 -4.48 -6.91
C ALA A 33 -7.65 -4.62 -8.11
N ARG A 34 -7.12 -4.99 -9.29
CA ARG A 34 -7.92 -5.25 -10.49
C ARG A 34 -8.74 -6.53 -10.37
N GLU A 35 -8.13 -7.62 -9.90
CA GLU A 35 -8.78 -8.93 -9.76
C GLU A 35 -9.97 -8.87 -8.79
N PHE A 36 -9.78 -8.24 -7.64
CA PHE A 36 -10.81 -8.09 -6.61
C PHE A 36 -11.75 -6.92 -6.86
N LYS A 37 -11.55 -6.13 -7.93
CA LYS A 37 -12.32 -4.92 -8.23
C LYS A 37 -12.38 -3.97 -7.03
N ALA A 38 -11.21 -3.71 -6.43
CA ALA A 38 -11.13 -2.88 -5.24
C ALA A 38 -11.37 -1.40 -5.58
N ASP A 39 -12.35 -0.78 -4.90
CA ASP A 39 -12.64 0.65 -5.02
C ASP A 39 -11.64 1.54 -4.25
N GLY A 40 -10.85 0.92 -3.36
CA GLY A 40 -9.82 1.59 -2.58
C GLY A 40 -8.98 0.60 -1.78
N ALA A 41 -7.86 1.08 -1.25
CA ALA A 41 -6.94 0.29 -0.44
C ALA A 41 -6.61 0.99 0.88
N ILE A 42 -6.25 0.19 1.88
CA ILE A 42 -5.74 0.68 3.17
C ILE A 42 -4.30 0.19 3.31
N LEU A 43 -3.34 1.11 3.33
CA LEU A 43 -1.96 0.83 3.69
C LEU A 43 -1.81 1.01 5.20
N TYR A 44 -1.89 -0.11 5.93
CA TYR A 44 -1.71 -0.13 7.37
C TYR A 44 -0.26 -0.49 7.72
N VAL A 45 0.44 0.42 8.37
CA VAL A 45 1.85 0.29 8.77
C VAL A 45 1.95 0.34 10.28
N TYR A 46 2.70 -0.59 10.87
CA TYR A 46 3.01 -0.52 12.28
C TYR A 46 4.00 0.62 12.53
N LYS A 47 3.75 1.42 13.57
CA LYS A 47 4.75 2.39 14.05
C LYS A 47 6.06 1.67 14.36
N PHE A 48 7.17 2.33 14.05
CA PHE A 48 8.53 1.81 14.22
C PHE A 48 8.88 0.62 13.32
N CYS A 49 8.06 0.33 12.32
CA CYS A 49 8.39 -0.64 11.28
C CYS A 49 9.16 0.07 10.15
N ASP A 50 10.39 0.53 10.46
CA ASP A 50 11.18 1.40 9.57
C ASP A 50 11.25 0.91 8.12
N PRO A 51 11.50 -0.39 7.83
CA PRO A 51 11.56 -0.85 6.44
C PRO A 51 10.27 -0.54 5.66
N PHE A 52 9.11 -0.81 6.25
CA PHE A 52 7.82 -0.54 5.60
C PHE A 52 7.45 0.95 5.65
N GLY A 53 7.87 1.66 6.70
CA GLY A 53 7.74 3.12 6.79
C GLY A 53 8.47 3.84 5.66
N PHE A 54 9.71 3.42 5.34
CA PHE A 54 10.47 3.93 4.19
C PHE A 54 9.83 3.61 2.84
N GLU A 55 9.04 2.52 2.73
CA GLU A 55 8.31 2.20 1.51
C GLU A 55 7.04 3.03 1.31
N VAL A 56 6.50 3.67 2.35
CA VAL A 56 5.21 4.39 2.27
C VAL A 56 5.15 5.39 1.12
N PRO A 57 6.15 6.27 0.88
CA PRO A 57 6.12 7.21 -0.24
C PRO A 57 6.06 6.51 -1.60
N ALA A 58 6.85 5.45 -1.79
CA ALA A 58 6.87 4.69 -3.04
C ALA A 58 5.55 3.94 -3.28
N ARG A 59 4.96 3.38 -2.22
CA ARG A 59 3.64 2.74 -2.27
C ARG A 59 2.56 3.75 -2.62
N LYS A 60 2.55 4.93 -1.99
CA LYS A 60 1.59 6.00 -2.31
C LYS A 60 1.65 6.40 -3.79
N ALA A 61 2.86 6.63 -4.31
CA ALA A 61 3.05 6.97 -5.71
C ALA A 61 2.59 5.84 -6.65
N TYR A 62 2.80 4.58 -6.28
CA TYR A 62 2.31 3.44 -7.04
C TYR A 62 0.77 3.34 -7.05
N TYR A 63 0.11 3.49 -5.90
CA TYR A 63 -1.37 3.49 -5.83
C TYR A 63 -1.98 4.64 -6.64
N GLU A 64 -1.35 5.81 -6.62
CA GLU A 64 -1.73 6.96 -7.44
C GLU A 64 -1.57 6.66 -8.95
N SER A 65 -0.48 6.01 -9.37
CA SER A 65 -0.25 5.67 -10.78
C SER A 65 -1.28 4.67 -11.33
N ILE A 66 -1.78 3.75 -10.50
CA ILE A 66 -2.84 2.81 -10.85
C ILE A 66 -4.25 3.34 -10.59
N LYS A 67 -4.39 4.60 -10.14
CA LYS A 67 -5.65 5.28 -9.84
C LYS A 67 -6.54 4.57 -8.82
N VAL A 68 -5.93 3.94 -7.82
CA VAL A 68 -6.65 3.31 -6.69
C VAL A 68 -6.54 4.22 -5.47
N PRO A 69 -7.66 4.73 -4.93
CA PRO A 69 -7.67 5.53 -3.70
C PRO A 69 -6.98 4.79 -2.55
N LEU A 70 -6.15 5.50 -1.78
CA LEU A 70 -5.37 4.90 -0.71
C LEU A 70 -5.52 5.66 0.61
N LEU A 71 -5.90 4.94 1.67
CA LEU A 71 -5.79 5.41 3.04
C LEU A 71 -4.52 4.86 3.70
N HIS A 72 -3.57 5.73 4.05
CA HIS A 72 -2.39 5.34 4.83
C HIS A 72 -2.64 5.51 6.33
N ILE A 73 -2.55 4.44 7.11
CA ILE A 73 -2.67 4.43 8.57
C ILE A 73 -1.37 3.92 9.18
N GLU A 74 -0.84 4.68 10.14
CA GLU A 74 0.29 4.26 10.95
C GLU A 74 -0.16 4.11 12.41
N ASP A 75 0.00 2.93 13.01
CA ASP A 75 -0.59 2.59 14.30
C ASP A 75 0.31 1.66 15.15
N LEU A 76 0.13 1.69 16.46
CA LEU A 76 0.80 0.80 17.43
C LEU A 76 0.09 -0.54 17.60
N TYR A 77 -1.07 -0.74 16.96
CA TYR A 77 -1.93 -1.91 17.13
C TYR A 77 -2.35 -2.09 18.59
N SER A 78 -2.91 -1.01 19.13
CA SER A 78 -3.43 -0.96 20.50
C SER A 78 -4.93 -0.78 20.48
N ALA A 79 -5.63 -1.36 21.45
CA ALA A 79 -7.07 -1.12 21.63
C ALA A 79 -7.39 0.37 21.83
N GLY A 80 -6.43 1.17 22.33
CA GLY A 80 -6.59 2.61 22.53
C GLY A 80 -6.75 3.42 21.24
N THR A 81 -6.33 2.92 20.07
CA THR A 81 -6.42 3.64 18.80
C THR A 81 -7.64 3.28 17.97
N ILE A 82 -8.46 2.33 18.41
CA ILE A 82 -9.59 1.79 17.64
C ILE A 82 -10.62 2.86 17.23
N GLY A 83 -10.86 3.84 18.10
CA GLY A 83 -11.78 4.94 17.82
C GLY A 83 -11.29 5.82 16.68
N GLN A 84 -10.00 6.16 16.67
CA GLN A 84 -9.38 6.92 15.59
C GLN A 84 -9.40 6.14 14.27
N LEU A 85 -9.07 4.85 14.33
CA LEU A 85 -9.11 3.95 13.17
C LEU A 85 -10.51 3.94 12.54
N LYS A 86 -11.55 3.78 13.36
CA LYS A 86 -12.94 3.79 12.91
C LYS A 86 -13.29 5.08 12.17
N THR A 87 -13.04 6.24 12.77
CA THR A 87 -13.37 7.53 12.15
C THR A 87 -12.63 7.74 10.82
N ARG A 88 -11.36 7.36 10.73
CA ARG A 88 -10.57 7.51 9.51
C ARG A 88 -11.05 6.59 8.38
N ILE A 89 -11.41 5.36 8.71
CA ILE A 89 -11.97 4.41 7.73
C ILE A 89 -13.34 4.91 7.26
N GLN A 90 -14.21 5.40 8.17
CA GLN A 90 -15.50 5.98 7.80
C GLN A 90 -15.34 7.15 6.82
N ALA A 91 -14.47 8.11 7.13
CA ALA A 91 -14.22 9.24 6.25
C ALA A 91 -13.63 8.82 4.88
N PHE A 92 -12.83 7.75 4.84
CA PHE A 92 -12.32 7.21 3.58
C PHE A 92 -13.40 6.53 2.75
N LEU A 93 -14.30 5.77 3.39
CA LEU A 93 -15.45 5.16 2.72
C LEU A 93 -16.40 6.24 2.15
N GLU A 94 -16.63 7.32 2.88
CA GLU A 94 -17.41 8.49 2.41
C GLU A 94 -16.75 9.23 1.24
N MET A 95 -15.43 9.14 1.09
CA MET A 95 -14.68 9.79 0.00
C MET A 95 -14.71 8.97 -1.29
N ILE A 96 -14.79 7.64 -1.20
CA ILE A 96 -14.77 6.73 -2.38
C ILE A 96 -16.16 6.28 -2.82
N GLY A 97 -17.18 6.43 -1.96
CA GLY A 97 -18.60 6.19 -2.28
C GLY A 97 -19.29 7.42 -2.80
#